data_AF-A0A2X1XU17-F1
#
_entry.id   AF-A0A2X1XU17-F1
#
_cell.length_a   1.000
_cell.length_b   1.000
_cell.length_c   1.000
_cell.angle_alpha   90.00
_cell.angle_beta   90.00
_cell.angle_gamma   90.00
#
_symmetry.space_group_name_H-M   'P 1'
#
loop_
_entity.id
_entity.type
_entity.pdbx_description
1 polymer ?
#
loop_
_entity_poly.entity_id
_entity_poly.type
_entity_poly.pdbx_seq_one_letter_code
_entity_poly.pdbx_strand_id
1 'polypeptide(L)' 'MTKRTKRLFSAEFKLEAAQLVLDQNHSVTEAAQAMNVGKSTMDKWVRQLREERQGKTPKASPITPEQIEIRELILKL' A
#
# COMPACT_ATOMS: atom_id res chain seq x y z
N MET A 1 -15.99 21.28 -11.50
CA MET A 1 -14.97 20.23 -11.31
C MET A 1 -15.05 19.72 -9.88
N THR A 2 -15.53 18.50 -9.64
CA THR A 2 -15.61 17.94 -8.29
C THR A 2 -14.21 17.51 -7.84
N LYS A 3 -13.67 18.14 -6.79
CA LYS A 3 -12.42 17.68 -6.16
C LYS A 3 -12.66 16.27 -5.65
N ARG A 4 -12.13 15.25 -6.34
CA ARG A 4 -12.11 13.87 -5.82
C ARG A 4 -11.27 13.90 -4.54
N THR A 5 -11.95 13.87 -3.40
CA THR A 5 -11.31 13.67 -2.10
C THR A 5 -10.60 12.33 -2.15
N LYS A 6 -9.27 12.37 -2.22
CA LYS A 6 -8.44 11.16 -2.17
C LYS A 6 -8.69 10.53 -0.79
N ARG A 7 -9.31 9.35 -0.73
CA ARG A 7 -9.36 8.58 0.51
C ARG A 7 -7.90 8.30 0.92
N LEU A 8 -7.48 8.91 2.03
CA LEU A 8 -6.20 8.58 2.65
C LEU A 8 -6.41 7.29 3.44
N PHE A 9 -5.87 6.20 2.92
CA PHE A 9 -5.75 4.97 3.70
C PHE A 9 -4.48 5.05 4.54
N SER A 10 -4.57 4.58 5.80
CA SER A 10 -3.39 4.42 6.66
C SER A 10 -2.42 3.44 6.00
N ALA A 11 -1.15 3.56 6.32
CA ALA A 11 -0.14 2.70 5.71
C ALA A 11 -0.28 1.25 6.18
N GLU A 12 -0.66 1.01 7.45
CA GLU A 12 -1.03 -0.31 7.97
C GLU A 12 -2.16 -0.97 7.15
N PHE A 13 -3.22 -0.22 6.84
CA PHE A 13 -4.34 -0.75 6.05
C PHE A 13 -3.90 -1.18 4.64
N LYS A 14 -2.98 -0.42 4.03
CA LYS A 14 -2.43 -0.77 2.71
C LYS A 14 -1.55 -2.00 2.77
N LEU A 15 -0.79 -2.16 3.87
CA LEU A 15 0.10 -3.30 4.08
C LEU A 15 -0.73 -4.57 4.23
N GLU A 16 -1.71 -4.56 5.12
CA GLU A 16 -2.61 -5.69 5.36
C GLU A 16 -3.30 -6.12 4.06
N ALA A 17 -3.83 -5.16 3.30
CA ALA A 17 -4.45 -5.40 2.01
C ALA A 17 -3.50 -6.05 0.98
N ALA A 18 -2.24 -5.59 0.92
CA ALA A 18 -1.24 -6.13 0.01
C ALA A 18 -0.70 -7.51 0.46
N GLN A 19 -0.60 -7.75 1.77
CA GLN A 19 -0.25 -9.05 2.35
C GLN A 19 -1.32 -10.10 2.08
N LEU A 20 -2.60 -9.71 2.08
CA LEU A 20 -3.70 -10.62 1.76
C LEU A 20 -3.55 -11.21 0.34
N VAL A 21 -3.02 -10.43 -0.60
CA VAL A 21 -2.72 -10.92 -1.96
C VAL A 21 -1.41 -11.71 -2.03
N LEU A 22 -0.33 -11.19 -1.43
CA LEU A 22 1.00 -11.80 -1.56
C LEU A 22 1.20 -13.06 -0.70
N ASP A 23 0.64 -13.08 0.50
CA ASP A 23 0.87 -14.11 1.51
C ASP A 23 -0.27 -15.13 1.55
N GLN A 24 -1.53 -14.71 1.30
CA GLN A 24 -2.70 -15.61 1.27
C GLN A 24 -3.11 -16.04 -0.15
N ASN A 25 -2.35 -15.66 -1.19
CA ASN A 25 -2.62 -15.99 -2.60
C ASN A 25 -4.02 -15.59 -3.11
N HIS A 26 -4.70 -14.65 -2.44
CA HIS A 26 -5.97 -14.13 -2.94
C HIS A 26 -5.76 -13.35 -4.23
N SER A 27 -6.76 -13.41 -5.12
CA SER A 27 -6.75 -12.56 -6.30
C SER A 27 -6.84 -11.09 -5.89
N VAL A 28 -6.13 -10.21 -6.62
CA VAL A 28 -6.23 -8.75 -6.47
C VAL A 28 -7.70 -8.28 -6.49
N THR A 29 -8.57 -8.97 -7.24
CA THR A 29 -10.00 -8.66 -7.30
C THR A 29 -10.75 -9.03 -6.03
N GLU A 30 -10.48 -10.18 -5.44
CA GLU A 30 -11.09 -10.62 -4.18
C GLU A 30 -10.64 -9.74 -3.02
N ALA A 31 -9.32 -9.52 -2.89
CA ALA A 31 -8.78 -8.66 -1.85
C ALA A 31 -9.32 -7.22 -1.98
N ALA A 32 -9.49 -6.72 -3.21
CA ALA A 32 -10.09 -5.41 -3.45
C ALA A 32 -11.56 -5.35 -3.01
N GLN A 33 -12.34 -6.40 -3.27
CA GLN A 33 -13.73 -6.48 -2.82
C GLN A 33 -13.82 -6.62 -1.29
N ALA A 34 -13.01 -7.50 -0.68
CA ALA A 34 -12.98 -7.71 0.76
C ALA A 34 -12.60 -6.43 1.52
N MET A 35 -11.62 -5.68 1.03
CA MET A 35 -11.15 -4.43 1.65
C MET A 35 -11.91 -3.18 1.16
N ASN A 36 -12.93 -3.35 0.32
CA ASN A 36 -13.72 -2.27 -0.29
C ASN A 36 -12.86 -1.17 -0.95
N VAL A 37 -11.84 -1.58 -1.70
CA VAL A 37 -10.94 -0.72 -2.46
C VAL A 37 -11.05 -0.98 -3.96
N GLY A 38 -10.68 0.01 -4.77
CA GLY A 38 -10.63 -0.19 -6.22
C GLY A 38 -9.51 -1.16 -6.60
N LYS A 39 -9.77 -2.04 -7.59
CA LYS A 39 -8.78 -2.99 -8.13
C LYS A 39 -7.43 -2.33 -8.46
N SER A 40 -7.45 -1.16 -9.10
CA SER A 40 -6.25 -0.41 -9.48
C SER A 40 -5.49 0.18 -8.28
N THR A 41 -6.18 0.40 -7.15
CA THR A 41 -5.56 0.81 -5.89
C THR A 41 -4.87 -0.39 -5.24
N MET A 42 -5.56 -1.54 -5.19
CA MET A 42 -5.00 -2.78 -4.65
C MET A 42 -3.75 -3.22 -5.45
N ASP A 43 -3.83 -3.22 -6.78
CA ASP A 43 -2.71 -3.58 -7.66
C ASP A 43 -1.45 -2.75 -7.39
N LYS A 44 -1.63 -1.43 -7.16
CA LYS A 44 -0.53 -0.53 -6.78
C LYS A 44 0.08 -0.89 -5.44
N TRP A 45 -0.73 -1.22 -4.43
CA TRP A 45 -0.23 -1.59 -3.10
C TRP A 45 0.52 -2.91 -3.12
N VAL A 46 0.00 -3.91 -3.85
CA VAL A 46 0.65 -5.21 -4.03
C VAL A 46 1.99 -5.05 -4.74
N ARG A 47 2.03 -4.28 -5.83
CA ARG A 47 3.26 -3.99 -6.55
C ARG A 47 4.26 -3.24 -5.68
N GLN A 48 3.81 -2.25 -4.91
CA GLN A 48 4.66 -1.50 -4.00
C GLN A 48 5.23 -2.41 -2.91
N LEU A 49 4.42 -3.23 -2.25
CA LEU A 49 4.88 -4.18 -1.23
C LEU A 49 5.89 -5.19 -1.80
N ARG A 50 5.70 -5.63 -3.05
CA ARG A 50 6.64 -6.51 -3.74
C ARG A 50 7.97 -5.82 -4.05
N GLU A 51 7.94 -4.55 -4.46
CA GLU A 51 9.14 -3.73 -4.69
C GLU A 51 9.89 -3.46 -3.37
N GLU A 52 9.17 -3.12 -2.30
CA GLU A 52 9.74 -2.90 -0.95
C GLU A 52 10.38 -4.19 -0.41
N ARG A 53 9.74 -5.37 -0.56
CA ARG A 53 10.34 -6.69 -0.24
C ARG A 53 11.58 -7.03 -1.07
N GLN A 54 11.73 -6.44 -2.26
CA GLN A 54 12.92 -6.56 -3.11
C GLN A 54 14.02 -5.55 -2.75
N GLY A 55 13.85 -4.78 -1.67
CA GLY A 55 14.82 -3.76 -1.25
C GLY A 55 14.83 -2.53 -2.17
N LYS A 56 13.81 -2.33 -3.02
CA LYS A 56 13.68 -1.11 -3.82
C LYS A 56 13.13 0.00 -2.95
N THR A 57 13.72 1.18 -3.08
CA THR A 57 13.22 2.36 -2.37
C THR A 57 11.87 2.80 -2.96
N PRO A 58 10.81 2.89 -2.15
CA PRO A 58 9.51 3.32 -2.63
C PRO A 58 9.57 4.79 -3.06
N LYS A 59 9.18 5.08 -4.31
CA LYS A 59 8.98 6.45 -4.81
C LYS A 59 7.73 7.13 -4.23
N ALA A 60 6.79 6.33 -3.69
CA ALA A 60 5.53 6.80 -3.12
C ALA A 60 5.59 6.78 -1.58
N SER A 61 4.53 7.25 -0.91
CA SER A 61 4.39 7.08 0.54
C SER A 61 4.56 5.60 0.89
N PRO A 62 5.58 5.24 1.67
CA PRO A 62 5.88 3.85 2.00
C PRO A 62 4.71 3.18 2.69
N ILE A 63 4.58 1.88 2.47
CA ILE A 63 3.50 1.07 3.04
C ILE A 63 4.04 0.14 4.14
N THR A 64 5.30 -0.27 4.05
CA THR A 64 5.96 -1.03 5.11
C THR A 64 6.32 -0.17 6.32
N PRO A 65 6.16 -0.71 7.55
CA PRO A 65 6.51 -0.02 8.80
C PRO A 65 7.97 0.45 8.79
N GLU A 66 8.89 -0.38 8.28
CA GLU A 66 10.31 -0.04 8.16
C GLU A 66 10.56 1.23 7.32
N GLN A 67 9.87 1.39 6.19
CA GLN A 67 10.05 2.59 5.35
C GLN A 67 9.17 3.77 5.77
N ILE A 68 8.08 3.54 6.50
CA ILE A 68 7.33 4.61 7.16
C ILE A 68 8.21 5.24 8.24
N GLU A 69 8.84 4.43 9.09
CA GLU A 69 9.77 4.92 10.12
C GLU A 69 10.94 5.68 9.50
N ILE A 70 11.56 5.17 8.43
CA ILE A 70 12.62 5.91 7.69
C ILE A 70 12.10 7.27 7.19
N ARG A 71 10.88 7.32 6.64
CA ARG A 71 10.30 8.57 6.13
C ARG A 71 9.92 9.54 7.26
N GLU A 72 9.35 9.05 8.36
CA GLU A 72 9.04 9.89 9.52
C GLU A 72 10.31 10.44 10.15
N LEU A 73 11.38 9.64 10.20
CA LEU A 73 12.68 10.07 10.69
C LEU A 73 13.31 11.15 9.78
N ILE A 74 13.18 11.02 8.45
CA ILE A 74 13.63 12.04 7.47
C ILE A 74 12.78 13.31 7.55
N LEU A 75 11.48 13.22 7.80
CA LEU A 75 10.58 14.39 7.90
C LEU A 75 10.70 15.14 9.23
N LYS A 76 11.28 14.52 10.26
CA LYS A 76 11.49 15.12 11.59
C LYS A 76 12.84 15.84 11.72
N LEU A 77 13.65 15.83 10.65
CA LEU A 77 14.92 16.55 10.49
C LEU A 77 14.71 17.81 9.65
#